data_AF-A0A8J3MLV7-F1
#
_entry.id   AF-A0A8J3MLV7-F1
#
_cell.length_a   1.000
_cell.length_b   1.000
_cell.length_c   1.000
_cell.angle_alpha   90.00
_cell.angle_beta   90.00
_cell.angle_gamma   90.00
#
_symmetry.space_group_name_H-M   'P 1'
#
loop_
_entity.id
_entity.type
_entity.pdbx_description
1 polymer ?
#
loop_
_entity_poly.entity_id
_entity_poly.type
_entity_poly.pdbx_seq_one_letter_code
_entity_poly.pdbx_strand_id
1 'polypeptide(L)'
;MDGHGQSLLIDPTVDDPADHLALALSVGEYRPRTDKGHHTIAVLRLNRAVLVEGRQQARRVIELALPGWYDAMRLADRRRMNECLLTIRKQPFAEVITAMLLAATQPGAEVVFRHDPRLLRILLEPRLRASLLN
;
A
#
# COMPACT_ATOMS: atom_id res chain seq x y z
N MET A 1 28.69 -0.32 -1.06
CA MET A 1 28.72 -1.79 -0.86
C MET A 1 29.14 -2.04 0.57
N ASP A 2 28.74 -3.15 1.17
CA ASP A 2 29.25 -3.54 2.49
C ASP A 2 30.73 -4.00 2.41
N GLY A 3 31.29 -4.42 3.54
CA GLY A 3 32.66 -4.96 3.62
C GLY A 3 32.89 -6.25 2.81
N HIS A 4 31.84 -6.82 2.21
CA HIS A 4 31.87 -8.03 1.39
C HIS A 4 31.48 -7.78 -0.08
N GLY A 5 31.31 -6.52 -0.50
CA GLY A 5 30.99 -6.15 -1.88
C GLY A 5 29.50 -6.24 -2.25
N GLN A 6 28.60 -6.53 -1.30
CA GLN A 6 27.16 -6.55 -1.57
C GLN A 6 26.57 -5.14 -1.64
N SER A 7 25.59 -4.95 -2.53
CA SER A 7 24.83 -3.69 -2.61
C SER A 7 24.08 -3.44 -1.30
N LEU A 8 24.28 -2.25 -0.72
CA LEU A 8 23.55 -1.81 0.46
C LEU A 8 22.16 -1.25 0.12
N LEU A 9 21.85 -1.08 -1.18
CA LEU A 9 20.56 -0.61 -1.64
C LEU A 9 19.74 -1.77 -2.20
N ILE A 10 18.43 -1.74 -1.93
CA ILE A 10 17.45 -2.62 -2.56
C ILE A 10 17.54 -2.43 -4.06
N ASP A 11 17.69 -3.54 -4.77
CA ASP A 11 17.60 -3.64 -6.22
C ASP A 11 16.25 -4.29 -6.56
N PRO A 12 15.23 -3.52 -6.98
CA PRO A 12 13.90 -4.04 -7.26
C PRO A 12 13.84 -5.04 -8.44
N THR A 13 14.95 -5.26 -9.15
CA THR A 13 15.03 -6.27 -10.22
C THR A 13 15.32 -7.67 -9.69
N VAL A 14 15.85 -7.79 -8.47
CA VAL A 14 16.24 -9.07 -7.85
C VAL A 14 15.72 -9.23 -6.43
N ASP A 15 15.53 -8.14 -5.68
CA ASP A 15 14.94 -8.13 -4.35
C ASP A 15 13.45 -7.79 -4.43
N ASP A 16 12.63 -8.43 -3.60
CA ASP A 16 11.28 -7.90 -3.32
C ASP A 16 11.40 -6.74 -2.30
N PRO A 17 11.02 -5.50 -2.66
CA PRO A 17 11.06 -4.38 -1.72
C PRO A 17 10.24 -4.62 -0.44
N ALA A 18 9.19 -5.45 -0.48
CA ALA A 18 8.37 -5.77 0.67
C ALA A 18 9.12 -6.59 1.74
N ASP A 19 10.16 -7.34 1.36
CA ASP A 19 11.02 -8.06 2.30
C ASP A 19 11.90 -7.12 3.12
N HIS A 20 12.20 -5.94 2.58
CA HIS A 20 13.13 -4.97 3.16
C HIS A 20 12.45 -3.73 3.73
N LEU A 21 11.23 -3.41 3.28
CA LEU A 21 10.49 -2.20 3.63
C LEU A 21 9.06 -2.54 4.05
N ALA A 22 8.59 -1.92 5.13
CA ALA A 22 7.20 -1.90 5.53
C ALA A 22 6.65 -0.49 5.45
N LEU A 23 5.52 -0.28 4.77
CA LEU A 23 4.83 1.01 4.83
C LEU A 23 3.99 1.11 6.11
N ALA A 24 4.34 2.03 7.00
CA ALA A 24 3.54 2.39 8.16
C ALA A 24 2.36 3.26 7.70
N LEU A 25 1.24 2.61 7.34
CA LEU A 25 0.06 3.25 6.75
C LEU A 25 -0.47 4.45 7.55
N SER A 26 -0.38 4.45 8.88
CA SER A 26 -0.86 5.53 9.75
C SER A 26 -0.14 6.85 9.56
N VAL A 27 1.16 6.80 9.27
CA VAL A 27 2.03 7.98 9.17
C VAL A 27 2.58 8.19 7.77
N GLY A 28 2.44 7.21 6.86
CA GLY A 28 2.93 7.30 5.49
C GLY A 28 4.46 7.18 5.37
N GLU A 29 5.12 6.56 6.34
CA GLU A 29 6.57 6.36 6.35
C GLU A 29 6.94 4.91 6.05
N TYR A 30 8.04 4.71 5.36
CA TYR A 30 8.69 3.41 5.31
C TYR A 30 9.46 3.13 6.59
N ARG A 31 9.30 1.92 7.10
CA ARG A 31 10.09 1.33 8.19
C ARG A 31 10.98 0.24 7.61
N PRO A 32 12.29 0.24 7.93
CA PRO A 32 13.17 -0.81 7.46
C PRO A 32 12.85 -2.13 8.17
N ARG A 33 12.88 -3.22 7.42
CA ARG A 33 12.86 -4.60 7.94
C ARG A 33 14.26 -5.23 7.97
N THR A 34 15.18 -4.68 7.17
CA THR A 34 16.56 -5.13 7.04
C THR A 34 17.52 -3.94 6.99
N ASP A 35 18.82 -4.21 7.14
CA ASP A 35 19.87 -3.18 6.98
C ASP A 35 19.89 -2.59 5.57
N LYS A 36 19.59 -3.40 4.55
CA LYS A 36 19.43 -2.95 3.16
C LYS A 36 18.27 -1.96 3.02
N GLY A 37 17.15 -2.23 3.70
CA GLY A 37 16.02 -1.30 3.80
C GLY A 37 16.39 0.00 4.50
N HIS A 38 17.16 -0.08 5.60
CA HIS A 38 17.62 1.09 6.34
C HIS A 38 18.47 2.01 5.45
N HIS A 39 19.49 1.44 4.79
CA HIS A 39 20.35 2.18 3.87
C HIS A 39 19.57 2.76 2.69
N THR A 40 18.63 2.00 2.13
CA THR A 40 17.78 2.47 1.02
C THR A 40 16.93 3.67 1.42
N ILE A 41 16.29 3.63 2.60
CA ILE A 41 15.52 4.77 3.11
C ILE A 41 16.40 6.01 3.28
N ALA A 42 17.60 5.84 3.87
CA ALA A 42 18.52 6.93 4.14
C ALA A 42 19.06 7.58 2.86
N VAL A 43 19.53 6.77 1.91
CA VAL A 43 20.16 7.23 0.66
C VAL A 43 19.11 7.83 -0.29
N LEU A 44 18.01 7.13 -0.54
CA LEU A 44 16.96 7.60 -1.46
C LEU A 44 16.01 8.63 -0.80
N ARG A 45 16.17 8.87 0.50
CA ARG A 45 15.33 9.77 1.30
C ARG A 45 13.85 9.46 1.13
N LEU A 46 13.48 8.18 1.27
CA LEU A 46 12.11 7.70 1.02
C LEU A 46 11.08 8.30 1.98
N ASN A 47 11.52 8.84 3.12
CA ASN A 47 10.69 9.49 4.15
C ASN A 47 10.82 11.02 4.16
N ARG A 48 11.27 11.67 3.07
CA ARG A 48 11.16 13.13 2.97
C ARG A 48 9.69 13.57 2.96
N ALA A 49 9.39 14.72 3.58
CA ALA A 49 8.03 15.20 3.86
C ALA A 49 7.06 15.07 2.67
N VAL A 50 7.44 15.55 1.49
CA VAL A 50 6.58 15.49 0.28
C VAL A 50 6.16 14.06 -0.11
N LEU A 51 7.02 13.05 0.09
CA LEU A 51 6.66 11.66 -0.22
C LEU A 51 5.75 11.07 0.86
N VAL A 52 5.99 11.43 2.12
CA VAL A 52 5.16 11.01 3.25
C VAL A 52 3.74 11.57 3.09
N GLU A 53 3.62 12.86 2.83
CA GLU A 53 2.35 13.54 2.56
C GLU A 53 1.64 12.94 1.34
N GLY A 54 2.38 12.67 0.27
CA GLY A 54 1.87 12.01 -0.93
C GLY A 54 1.25 10.63 -0.65
N ARG A 55 1.94 9.79 0.15
CA ARG A 55 1.42 8.46 0.54
C ARG A 55 0.21 8.56 1.46
N GLN A 56 0.18 9.52 2.38
CA GLN A 56 -1.00 9.77 3.21
C GLN A 56 -2.19 10.22 2.35
N GLN A 57 -1.94 11.06 1.35
CA GLN A 57 -2.99 11.49 0.42
C GLN A 57 -3.51 10.33 -0.43
N ALA A 58 -2.63 9.50 -0.98
CA ALA A 58 -3.01 8.30 -1.71
C ALA A 58 -3.88 7.37 -0.85
N ARG A 59 -3.48 7.14 0.41
CA ARG A 59 -4.28 6.38 1.38
C ARG A 59 -5.69 6.96 1.54
N ARG A 60 -5.82 8.27 1.78
CA ARG A 60 -7.14 8.93 1.91
C ARG A 60 -8.00 8.75 0.66
N VAL A 61 -7.41 8.88 -0.52
CA VAL A 61 -8.15 8.67 -1.79
C VAL A 61 -8.64 7.22 -1.90
N ILE A 62 -7.80 6.25 -1.54
CA ILE A 62 -8.18 4.83 -1.55
C ILE A 62 -9.33 4.57 -0.55
N GLU A 63 -9.22 5.09 0.68
CA GLU A 63 -10.26 4.98 1.70
C GLU A 63 -11.60 5.56 1.25
N LEU A 64 -11.60 6.65 0.49
CA LEU A 64 -12.81 7.25 -0.08
C LEU A 64 -13.36 6.46 -1.28
N ALA A 65 -12.50 5.85 -2.10
CA ALA A 65 -12.91 5.14 -3.31
C ALA A 65 -13.47 3.73 -3.03
N LEU A 66 -12.93 3.02 -2.03
CA LEU A 66 -13.27 1.62 -1.75
C LEU A 66 -14.73 1.38 -1.36
N PRO A 67 -15.38 2.20 -0.50
CA PRO A 67 -16.81 2.06 -0.22
C PRO A 67 -17.67 2.18 -1.48
N GLY A 68 -17.35 3.16 -2.34
CA GLY A 68 -18.05 3.36 -3.62
C GLY A 68 -17.89 2.17 -4.57
N TRP A 69 -16.70 1.58 -4.62
CA TRP A 69 -16.49 0.34 -5.37
C TRP A 69 -17.32 -0.82 -4.81
N TYR A 70 -17.36 -0.97 -3.48
CA TYR A 70 -18.08 -2.06 -2.83
C TYR A 70 -19.59 -1.96 -3.03
N ASP A 71 -20.15 -0.75 -2.93
CA ASP A 71 -21.58 -0.52 -3.16
C ASP A 71 -21.94 -0.76 -4.64
N ALA A 72 -21.09 -0.32 -5.57
CA ALA A 72 -21.24 -0.61 -7.00
C ALA A 72 -21.18 -2.12 -7.30
N MET A 73 -20.28 -2.86 -6.64
CA MET A 73 -20.19 -4.32 -6.76
C MET A 73 -21.49 -5.00 -6.32
N ARG A 74 -22.11 -4.54 -5.21
CA ARG A 74 -23.38 -5.08 -4.71
C ARG A 74 -24.55 -4.81 -5.66
N LEU A 75 -24.51 -3.68 -6.38
CA LEU A 75 -25.53 -3.28 -7.36
C LEU A 75 -25.23 -3.80 -8.77
N ALA A 76 -24.13 -4.54 -8.96
CA ALA A 76 -23.62 -4.95 -10.28
C ALA A 76 -23.38 -3.78 -11.25
N ASP A 77 -23.12 -2.56 -10.75
CA ASP A 77 -22.78 -1.39 -11.55
C ASP A 77 -21.30 -1.44 -11.97
N ARG A 78 -21.06 -2.13 -13.08
CA ARG A 78 -19.71 -2.32 -13.64
C ARG A 78 -19.03 -1.00 -14.01
N ARG A 79 -19.79 0.01 -14.45
CA ARG A 79 -19.23 1.31 -14.82
C ARG A 79 -18.64 1.97 -13.58
N ARG A 80 -19.42 2.04 -12.50
CA ARG A 80 -18.98 2.67 -11.25
C ARG A 80 -17.84 1.89 -10.59
N MET A 81 -17.88 0.56 -10.62
CA MET A 81 -16.75 -0.27 -10.17
C MET A 81 -15.45 0.12 -10.91
N ASN A 82 -15.50 0.23 -12.24
CA ASN A 82 -14.33 0.58 -13.05
C ASN A 82 -13.84 2.00 -12.75
N GLU A 83 -14.73 2.97 -12.56
CA GLU A 83 -14.35 4.33 -12.17
C GLU A 83 -13.55 4.33 -10.86
N CYS A 84 -14.05 3.66 -9.82
CA CYS A 84 -13.35 3.59 -8.54
C CYS A 84 -11.98 2.87 -8.65
N LEU A 85 -11.90 1.77 -9.41
CA LEU A 85 -10.62 1.09 -9.66
C LEU A 85 -9.64 1.99 -10.42
N LEU A 86 -10.12 2.75 -11.41
CA LEU A 86 -9.28 3.72 -12.14
C LEU A 86 -8.80 4.84 -11.21
N THR A 87 -9.65 5.35 -10.31
CA THR A 87 -9.24 6.34 -9.31
C THR A 87 -8.11 5.81 -8.44
N ILE A 88 -8.23 4.57 -7.95
CA ILE A 88 -7.20 3.91 -7.12
C ILE A 88 -5.90 3.72 -7.92
N ARG A 89 -5.98 3.15 -9.12
CA ARG A 89 -4.80 2.83 -9.95
C ARG A 89 -4.05 4.06 -10.47
N LYS A 90 -4.76 5.17 -10.71
CA LYS A 90 -4.17 6.40 -11.25
C LYS A 90 -3.58 7.32 -10.18
N GLN A 91 -3.70 6.98 -8.89
CA GLN A 91 -2.99 7.75 -7.87
C GLN A 91 -1.48 7.53 -7.99
N PRO A 92 -0.67 8.56 -7.71
CA PRO A 92 0.73 8.32 -7.37
C PRO A 92 0.79 7.42 -6.12
N PHE A 93 1.89 6.69 -5.94
CA PHE A 93 2.11 5.77 -4.82
C PHE A 93 1.21 4.52 -4.84
N ALA A 94 1.23 3.79 -5.96
CA ALA A 94 0.46 2.55 -6.14
C ALA A 94 0.79 1.49 -5.07
N GLU A 95 1.97 1.53 -4.47
CA GLU A 95 2.34 0.66 -3.35
C GLU A 95 1.42 0.80 -2.13
N VAL A 96 0.70 1.92 -1.99
CA VAL A 96 -0.17 2.17 -0.82
C VAL A 96 -1.35 1.18 -0.81
N ILE A 97 -1.98 0.93 -1.96
CA ILE A 97 -3.06 -0.06 -2.03
C ILE A 97 -2.53 -1.47 -1.78
N THR A 98 -1.35 -1.82 -2.31
CA THR A 98 -0.70 -3.10 -2.02
C THR A 98 -0.41 -3.26 -0.54
N ALA A 99 0.13 -2.23 0.12
CA ALA A 99 0.38 -2.22 1.56
C ALA A 99 -0.92 -2.36 2.38
N MET A 100 -2.01 -1.71 1.95
CA MET A 100 -3.32 -1.87 2.58
C MET A 100 -3.86 -3.30 2.43
N LEU A 101 -3.75 -3.89 1.24
CA LEU A 101 -4.18 -5.28 0.96
C LEU A 101 -3.37 -6.32 1.74
N LEU A 102 -2.06 -6.08 1.93
CA LEU A 102 -1.18 -6.92 2.76
C LEU A 102 -1.53 -6.75 4.23
N ALA A 103 -1.65 -5.52 4.73
CA ALA A 103 -1.98 -5.25 6.13
C ALA A 103 -3.33 -5.88 6.53
N ALA A 104 -4.30 -5.92 5.62
CA ALA A 104 -5.60 -6.52 5.85
C ALA A 104 -5.55 -8.04 6.13
N THR A 105 -4.49 -8.74 5.69
CA THR A 105 -4.32 -10.19 5.90
C THR A 105 -3.34 -10.54 7.02
N GLN A 106 -2.75 -9.56 7.70
CA GLN A 106 -1.81 -9.80 8.79
C GLN A 106 -2.53 -9.94 10.14
N PRO A 107 -1.96 -10.69 11.10
CA PRO A 107 -2.41 -10.66 12.49
C PRO A 107 -2.46 -9.22 13.02
N GLY A 108 -3.57 -8.85 13.66
CA GLY A 108 -3.78 -7.51 14.20
C GLY A 108 -4.28 -6.47 13.18
N ALA A 109 -4.73 -6.90 11.99
CA ALA A 109 -5.39 -6.04 11.02
C ALA A 109 -6.54 -5.23 11.63
N GLU A 110 -7.29 -5.80 12.58
CA GLU A 110 -8.38 -5.13 13.28
C GLU A 110 -7.89 -3.88 14.04
N VAL A 111 -6.66 -3.91 14.56
CA VAL A 111 -6.05 -2.76 15.25
C VAL A 111 -5.64 -1.67 14.26
N VAL A 112 -5.10 -2.07 13.11
CA VAL A 112 -4.67 -1.15 12.03
C VAL A 112 -5.88 -0.42 11.43
N PHE A 113 -6.98 -1.14 11.21
CA PHE A 113 -8.20 -0.64 10.59
C PHE A 113 -9.32 -0.32 11.60
N ARG A 114 -9.00 -0.18 12.90
CA ARG A 114 -9.99 0.02 13.97
C ARG A 114 -10.95 1.20 13.76
N HIS A 115 -10.48 2.24 13.05
CA HIS A 115 -11.27 3.44 12.78
C HIS A 115 -12.27 3.25 11.65
N ASP A 116 -12.09 2.21 10.81
CA ASP A 116 -13.05 1.81 9.79
C ASP A 116 -13.03 0.28 9.59
N PRO A 117 -13.78 -0.48 10.41
CA PRO A 117 -13.88 -1.93 10.24
C PRO A 117 -14.53 -2.37 8.92
N ARG A 118 -15.32 -1.49 8.27
CA ARG A 118 -15.90 -1.77 6.96
C ARG A 118 -14.82 -1.79 5.90
N LEU A 119 -13.84 -0.88 5.97
CA LEU A 119 -12.69 -0.87 5.09
C LEU A 119 -11.91 -2.19 5.11
N LEU A 120 -11.67 -2.76 6.29
CA LEU A 120 -11.01 -4.07 6.43
C LEU A 120 -11.79 -5.17 5.68
N ARG A 121 -13.11 -5.23 5.85
CA ARG A 121 -13.95 -6.18 5.10
C ARG A 121 -13.85 -5.99 3.59
N ILE A 122 -13.81 -4.74 3.12
CA ILE A 122 -13.67 -4.44 1.69
C ILE A 122 -12.30 -4.90 1.17
N LEU A 123 -11.21 -4.63 1.89
CA LEU A 123 -9.85 -5.05 1.52
C LEU A 123 -9.67 -6.59 1.46
N LEU A 124 -10.52 -7.32 2.19
CA LEU A 124 -10.58 -8.78 2.17
C LEU A 124 -11.48 -9.35 1.07
N GLU A 125 -12.28 -8.52 0.38
CA GLU A 125 -13.20 -8.97 -0.67
C GLU A 125 -12.44 -9.62 -1.85
N PRO A 126 -12.65 -10.92 -2.14
CA PRO A 126 -11.91 -11.62 -3.19
C PRO A 126 -11.99 -10.95 -4.57
N ARG A 127 -13.15 -10.38 -4.92
CA ARG A 127 -13.35 -9.69 -6.21
C ARG A 127 -12.52 -8.41 -6.30
N LEU A 128 -12.35 -7.69 -5.20
CA LEU A 128 -11.50 -6.50 -5.15
C LEU A 128 -10.04 -6.90 -5.35
N ARG A 129 -9.60 -7.91 -4.61
CA ARG A 129 -8.22 -8.42 -4.66
C ARG A 129 -7.86 -8.91 -6.06
N ALA A 130 -8.73 -9.70 -6.68
CA ALA A 130 -8.56 -10.12 -8.07
C ALA A 130 -8.54 -8.93 -9.05
N SER A 131 -9.27 -7.85 -8.76
CA SER A 131 -9.23 -6.66 -9.61
C SER A 131 -7.94 -5.86 -9.45
N LEU A 132 -7.28 -5.88 -8.29
CA LEU A 132 -6.14 -5.01 -8.00
C LEU A 132 -4.77 -5.72 -8.05
N LEU A 133 -4.74 -7.04 -7.98
CA LEU A 133 -3.53 -7.86 -7.99
C LEU A 133 -3.27 -8.54 -9.35
N ASN A 134 -4.14 -8.32 -10.33
CA ASN A 134 -3.99 -8.79 -11.72
C ASN A 134 -3.34 -7.73 -12.61
#